data_AF-A0A8H4NGV8-F1
#
_entry.id   AF-A0A8H4NGV8-F1
#
_cell.length_a   1.000
_cell.length_b   1.000
_cell.length_c   1.000
_cell.angle_alpha   90.00
_cell.angle_beta   90.00
_cell.angle_gamma   90.00
#
_symmetry.space_group_name_H-M   'P 1'
#
loop_
_entity.id
_entity.type
_entity.pdbx_description
1 polymer ?
#
loop_
_entity_poly.entity_id
_entity_poly.type
_entity_poly.pdbx_seq_one_letter_code
_entity_poly.pdbx_strand_id
1 'polypeptide(L)'
;MDQLKHDNVSSEEKRRSRPALAKGPMSSWLSVAVTWLRDMTIFKALLIIYCLNVVAWGGMIFLLMCNAAPAMCHPTCDDINSSRKIWIEIDSQILNALFCIPAFWLGPHRCIETWKILLYTTRKDAVALRQLAATYREWFRLPASQTLPNHIGPVEVEAWLQQASSLENIVPSPAQSVPEPPFSGQRAMPTQLWKLQFVVGLNLMNTVFQVILSLFMWCYSRHNRPGWSVGLFLCLAFVSSIGATVLIALERKCVQKVESQGRSGVLTLKSDDDETELGQ
;
A
#
# COMPACT_ATOMS: atom_id res chain seq x y z
N MET A 1 51.79 52.29 -23.12
CA MET A 1 51.69 51.04 -22.34
C MET A 1 50.91 51.20 -21.03
N ASP A 2 50.48 52.41 -20.65
CA ASP A 2 49.73 52.63 -19.39
C ASP A 2 48.21 52.44 -19.48
N GLN A 3 47.59 52.63 -20.65
CA GLN A 3 46.13 52.42 -20.81
C GLN A 3 45.74 50.93 -20.71
N LEU A 4 46.53 50.04 -21.31
CA LEU A 4 46.33 48.59 -21.22
C LEU A 4 46.49 48.03 -19.79
N LYS A 5 47.24 48.71 -18.92
CA LYS A 5 47.42 48.29 -17.54
C LYS A 5 46.22 48.72 -16.67
N HIS A 6 45.63 49.88 -16.97
CA HIS A 6 44.48 50.38 -16.24
C HIS A 6 43.18 49.61 -16.56
N ASP A 7 43.05 49.13 -17.81
CA ASP A 7 41.92 48.28 -18.22
C ASP A 7 42.01 46.87 -17.64
N ASN A 8 43.21 46.30 -17.52
CA ASN A 8 43.41 44.98 -16.88
C ASN A 8 43.13 45.00 -15.38
N VAL A 9 43.49 46.08 -14.66
CA VAL A 9 43.21 46.21 -13.23
C VAL A 9 41.69 46.38 -12.98
N SER A 10 41.00 47.16 -13.82
CA SER A 10 39.54 47.36 -13.72
C SER A 10 38.75 46.07 -14.01
N SER A 11 39.23 45.24 -14.93
CA SER A 11 38.58 43.98 -15.30
C SER A 11 38.86 42.84 -14.31
N GLU A 12 40.01 42.83 -13.63
CA GLU A 12 40.28 41.89 -12.52
C GLU A 12 39.47 42.23 -11.26
N GLU A 13 39.33 43.51 -10.92
CA GLU A 13 38.57 43.94 -9.74
C GLU A 13 37.06 43.68 -9.92
N LYS A 14 36.53 43.85 -11.13
CA LYS A 14 35.14 43.49 -11.49
C LYS A 14 34.88 41.98 -11.48
N ARG A 15 35.91 41.15 -11.65
CA ARG A 15 35.81 39.68 -11.53
C ARG A 15 35.83 39.24 -10.06
N ARG A 16 36.40 40.04 -9.16
CA ARG A 16 36.46 39.76 -7.70
C ARG A 16 35.17 40.10 -6.95
N SER A 17 34.32 40.94 -7.53
CA SER A 17 33.06 41.40 -6.92
C SER A 17 31.81 40.62 -7.37
N ARG A 18 31.95 39.48 -8.06
CA ARG A 18 30.82 38.56 -8.16
C ARG A 18 30.66 37.94 -6.77
N PRO A 19 29.56 38.19 -6.04
CA PRO A 19 29.30 37.41 -4.84
C PRO A 19 29.34 35.95 -5.29
N ALA A 20 30.28 35.18 -4.72
CA ALA A 20 30.20 33.74 -4.78
C ALA A 20 28.80 33.43 -4.29
N LEU A 21 27.92 33.05 -5.22
CA LEU A 21 26.57 32.62 -4.91
C LEU A 21 26.79 31.40 -4.04
N ALA A 22 26.78 31.63 -2.73
CA ALA A 22 26.94 30.58 -1.76
C ALA A 22 25.91 29.53 -2.16
N LYS A 23 26.39 28.36 -2.60
CA LYS A 23 25.60 27.14 -2.52
C LYS A 23 25.39 26.94 -1.03
N GLY A 24 24.42 27.66 -0.48
CA GLY A 24 23.88 27.39 0.84
C GLY A 24 23.43 25.94 0.85
N PRO A 25 23.36 25.31 2.03
CA PRO A 25 22.94 23.92 2.15
C PRO A 25 21.62 23.79 1.41
N MET A 26 21.65 23.09 0.28
CA MET A 26 20.48 22.82 -0.54
C MET A 26 19.46 22.23 0.42
N SER A 27 18.38 22.97 0.71
CA SER A 27 17.53 22.67 1.85
C SER A 27 17.08 21.21 1.73
N SER A 28 17.24 20.45 2.81
CA SER A 28 16.95 19.01 2.84
C SER A 28 15.59 18.69 2.19
N TRP A 29 14.61 19.56 2.39
CA TRP A 29 13.29 19.48 1.76
C TRP A 29 13.29 19.59 0.23
N LEU A 30 14.06 20.49 -0.39
CA LEU A 30 14.13 20.61 -1.86
C LEU A 30 14.79 19.37 -2.47
N SER A 31 15.81 18.82 -1.82
CA SER A 31 16.47 17.58 -2.25
C SER A 31 15.51 16.39 -2.16
N VAL A 32 14.78 16.27 -1.04
CA VAL A 32 13.74 15.26 -0.82
C VAL A 32 12.60 15.39 -1.83
N ALA A 33 12.15 16.61 -2.12
CA ALA A 33 11.09 16.87 -3.08
C ALA A 33 11.50 16.51 -4.51
N VAL A 34 12.74 16.82 -4.91
CA VAL A 34 13.28 16.44 -6.22
C VAL A 34 13.44 14.94 -6.35
N THR A 35 13.97 14.25 -5.33
CA THR A 35 14.05 12.77 -5.34
C THR A 35 12.67 12.13 -5.35
N TRP A 36 11.71 12.70 -4.61
CA TRP A 36 10.33 12.21 -4.55
C TRP A 36 9.61 12.37 -5.89
N LEU A 37 9.75 13.53 -6.55
CA LEU A 37 9.20 13.78 -7.89
C LEU A 37 9.82 12.86 -8.93
N ARG A 38 11.13 12.59 -8.85
CA ARG A 38 11.83 11.68 -9.77
C ARG A 38 11.35 10.23 -9.63
N ASP A 39 11.05 9.80 -8.40
CA ASP A 39 10.54 8.46 -8.11
C ASP A 39 9.00 8.35 -8.26
N MET A 40 8.36 9.44 -8.70
CA MET A 40 6.92 9.55 -8.88
C MET A 40 6.51 9.00 -10.24
N THR A 41 6.09 7.74 -10.24
CA THR A 41 5.50 7.12 -11.42
C THR A 41 4.12 7.73 -11.69
N ILE A 42 3.72 7.78 -12.97
CA ILE A 42 2.40 8.27 -13.40
C ILE A 42 1.28 7.59 -12.58
N PHE A 43 1.41 6.29 -12.32
CA PHE A 43 0.47 5.54 -11.49
C PHE A 43 0.35 6.07 -10.05
N LYS A 44 1.48 6.34 -9.38
CA LYS A 44 1.46 6.91 -8.03
C LYS A 44 0.84 8.31 -8.02
N ALA A 45 1.11 9.13 -9.03
CA ALA A 45 0.49 10.45 -9.16
C ALA A 45 -1.04 10.35 -9.32
N LEU A 46 -1.53 9.43 -10.15
CA LEU A 46 -2.97 9.17 -10.30
C LEU A 46 -3.60 8.69 -8.97
N LEU A 47 -2.92 7.82 -8.24
CA LEU A 47 -3.38 7.35 -6.93
C LEU A 47 -3.48 8.51 -5.92
N ILE A 48 -2.50 9.42 -5.90
CA ILE A 48 -2.53 10.61 -5.02
C ILE A 48 -3.74 11.48 -5.36
N ILE A 49 -3.97 11.80 -6.64
CA ILE A 49 -5.13 12.59 -7.07
C ILE A 49 -6.43 11.90 -6.67
N TYR A 50 -6.52 10.59 -6.85
CA TYR A 50 -7.68 9.80 -6.43
C TYR A 50 -7.91 9.87 -4.91
N CYS A 51 -6.87 9.68 -4.09
CA CYS A 51 -6.97 9.79 -2.63
C CYS A 51 -7.36 11.20 -2.18
N LEU A 52 -6.82 12.25 -2.82
CA LEU A 52 -7.20 13.63 -2.54
C LEU A 52 -8.69 13.87 -2.86
N ASN A 53 -9.21 13.30 -3.94
CA ASN A 53 -10.65 13.36 -4.25
C ASN A 53 -11.49 12.68 -3.17
N VAL A 54 -11.13 11.46 -2.77
CA VAL A 54 -11.84 10.75 -1.68
C VAL A 54 -11.86 11.58 -0.40
N VAL A 55 -10.73 12.19 -0.02
CA VAL A 55 -10.65 13.04 1.17
C VAL A 55 -11.46 14.33 1.01
N ALA A 56 -11.45 14.95 -0.17
CA ALA A 56 -12.20 16.18 -0.43
C ALA A 56 -13.71 15.96 -0.32
N TRP A 57 -14.26 14.97 -1.04
CA TRP A 57 -15.69 14.64 -0.99
C TRP A 57 -16.09 14.09 0.37
N GLY A 58 -15.24 13.26 1.01
CA GLY A 58 -15.46 12.75 2.36
C GLY A 58 -15.47 13.85 3.42
N GLY A 59 -14.52 14.79 3.32
CA GLY A 59 -14.43 15.96 4.19
C GLY A 59 -15.64 16.89 4.01
N MET A 60 -16.13 17.05 2.78
CA MET A 60 -17.32 17.85 2.51
C MET A 60 -18.57 17.28 3.20
N ILE A 61 -18.83 15.96 3.10
CA ILE A 61 -19.93 15.31 3.84
C ILE A 61 -19.76 15.53 5.34
N PHE A 62 -18.55 15.34 5.87
CA PHE A 62 -18.27 15.52 7.29
C PHE A 62 -18.61 16.94 7.77
N LEU A 63 -18.19 17.97 7.02
CA LEU A 63 -18.51 19.37 7.32
C LEU A 63 -20.02 19.64 7.26
N LEU A 64 -20.72 19.07 6.27
CA LEU A 64 -22.17 19.23 6.13
C LEU A 64 -22.95 18.53 7.24
N MET A 65 -22.48 17.38 7.72
CA MET A 65 -23.03 16.69 8.89
C MET A 65 -22.80 17.49 10.18
N CYS A 66 -21.65 18.16 10.32
CA CYS A 66 -21.33 19.01 11.46
C CYS A 66 -22.03 20.38 11.44
N ASN A 67 -22.97 20.63 10.52
CA ASN A 67 -23.69 21.90 10.40
C ASN A 67 -22.76 23.11 10.10
N ALA A 68 -21.57 22.87 9.53
CA ALA A 68 -20.55 23.91 9.29
C ALA A 68 -20.93 24.93 8.20
N ALA A 69 -22.01 24.67 7.45
CA ALA A 69 -22.59 25.58 6.46
C ALA A 69 -24.05 25.91 6.81
N PRO A 70 -24.30 26.84 7.75
CA PRO A 70 -25.64 27.26 8.14
C PRO A 70 -26.39 27.99 7.00
N ALA A 71 -25.66 28.60 6.05
CA ALA A 71 -26.24 29.27 4.87
C ALA A 71 -26.99 28.31 3.91
N MET A 72 -26.81 27.00 4.03
CA MET A 72 -27.52 25.99 3.23
C MET A 72 -28.82 25.49 3.88
N CYS A 73 -29.23 26.06 5.01
CA CYS A 73 -30.43 25.67 5.76
C CYS A 73 -31.66 26.49 5.37
N HIS A 74 -32.13 26.34 4.14
CA HIS A 74 -33.40 26.90 3.70
C HIS A 74 -34.28 25.77 3.13
N PRO A 75 -35.53 25.57 3.59
CA PRO A 75 -36.26 26.29 4.65
C PRO A 75 -35.91 25.85 6.09
N THR A 76 -35.46 24.61 6.32
CA THR A 76 -34.86 24.17 7.61
C THR A 76 -33.66 23.24 7.34
N CYS A 77 -32.75 23.08 8.30
CA CYS A 77 -31.56 22.24 8.13
C CYS A 77 -31.86 20.74 7.94
N ASP A 78 -33.00 20.28 8.46
CA ASP A 78 -33.43 18.88 8.41
C ASP A 78 -34.47 18.60 7.33
N ASP A 79 -34.89 19.62 6.58
CA ASP A 79 -35.77 19.42 5.43
C ASP A 79 -35.05 18.56 4.38
N ILE A 80 -35.76 17.55 3.89
CA ILE A 80 -35.29 16.69 2.80
C ILE A 80 -34.89 17.53 1.59
N ASN A 81 -35.61 18.61 1.30
CA ASN A 81 -35.38 19.50 0.15
C ASN A 81 -34.34 20.60 0.42
N SER A 82 -33.73 20.63 1.61
CA SER A 82 -32.61 21.54 1.89
C SER A 82 -31.44 21.29 0.95
N SER A 83 -30.80 22.38 0.50
CA SER A 83 -29.54 22.32 -0.27
C SER A 83 -28.48 21.45 0.40
N ARG A 84 -28.44 21.42 1.74
CA ARG A 84 -27.54 20.54 2.50
C ARG A 84 -27.76 19.06 2.19
N LYS A 85 -29.00 18.58 2.29
CA LYS A 85 -29.33 17.16 2.07
C LYS A 85 -29.10 16.76 0.61
N ILE A 86 -29.28 17.70 -0.33
CA ILE A 86 -28.94 17.51 -1.74
C ILE A 86 -27.43 17.31 -1.92
N TRP A 87 -26.60 18.18 -1.34
CA TRP A 87 -25.14 18.04 -1.41
C TRP A 87 -24.64 16.77 -0.73
N ILE A 88 -25.16 16.43 0.46
CA ILE A 88 -24.84 15.17 1.14
C ILE A 88 -25.15 13.97 0.23
N GLU A 89 -26.26 14.00 -0.51
CA GLU A 89 -26.59 12.93 -1.46
C GLU A 89 -25.61 12.88 -2.65
N ILE A 90 -25.27 14.03 -3.24
CA ILE A 90 -24.30 14.11 -4.36
C ILE A 90 -22.93 13.57 -3.91
N ASP A 91 -22.42 14.08 -2.80
CA ASP A 91 -21.13 13.68 -2.26
C ASP A 91 -21.13 12.18 -1.92
N SER A 92 -22.22 11.68 -1.34
CA SER A 92 -22.40 10.28 -0.99
C SER A 92 -22.40 9.37 -2.23
N GLN A 93 -23.02 9.80 -3.34
CA GLN A 93 -22.99 9.07 -4.60
C GLN A 93 -21.58 9.06 -5.22
N ILE A 94 -20.87 10.18 -5.17
CA ILE A 94 -19.49 10.29 -5.68
C ILE A 94 -18.55 9.42 -4.86
N LEU A 95 -18.63 9.47 -3.53
CA LEU A 95 -17.83 8.60 -2.66
C LEU A 95 -18.16 7.12 -2.86
N ASN A 96 -19.44 6.77 -3.00
CA ASN A 96 -19.84 5.40 -3.31
C ASN A 96 -19.21 4.94 -4.63
N ALA A 97 -19.24 5.76 -5.69
CA ALA A 97 -18.59 5.44 -6.95
C ALA A 97 -17.07 5.28 -6.79
N LEU A 98 -16.41 6.22 -6.07
CA LEU A 98 -14.98 6.16 -5.81
C LEU A 98 -14.59 4.88 -5.09
N PHE A 99 -15.32 4.45 -4.06
CA PHE A 99 -15.02 3.21 -3.35
C PHE A 99 -15.34 1.96 -4.18
N CYS A 100 -16.44 1.97 -4.94
CA CYS A 100 -16.83 0.82 -5.77
C CYS A 100 -15.80 0.49 -6.86
N ILE A 101 -15.11 1.49 -7.43
CA ILE A 101 -14.07 1.27 -8.46
C ILE A 101 -13.03 0.23 -8.03
N PRO A 102 -12.26 0.41 -6.94
CA PRO A 102 -11.29 -0.58 -6.49
C PRO A 102 -11.95 -1.89 -6.02
N ALA A 103 -13.16 -1.87 -5.43
CA ALA A 103 -13.79 -3.12 -5.00
C ALA A 103 -14.29 -3.99 -6.15
N PHE A 104 -14.81 -3.40 -7.22
CA PHE A 104 -15.22 -4.13 -8.41
C PHE A 104 -14.00 -4.52 -9.25
N TRP A 105 -12.99 -3.66 -9.34
CA TRP A 105 -11.73 -3.98 -9.99
C TRP A 105 -11.03 -5.19 -9.35
N LEU A 106 -10.93 -5.20 -8.02
CA LEU A 106 -10.31 -6.29 -7.26
C LEU A 106 -11.28 -7.43 -6.94
N GLY A 107 -12.57 -7.28 -7.25
CA GLY A 107 -13.62 -8.23 -6.92
C GLY A 107 -13.37 -9.63 -7.48
N PRO A 108 -13.14 -9.79 -8.80
CA PRO A 108 -12.85 -11.10 -9.40
C PRO A 108 -11.66 -11.81 -8.75
N HIS A 109 -10.59 -11.05 -8.45
CA HIS A 109 -9.41 -11.60 -7.79
C HIS A 109 -9.73 -12.11 -6.39
N ARG A 110 -10.43 -11.32 -5.57
CA ARG A 110 -10.86 -11.70 -4.21
C ARG A 110 -11.76 -12.94 -4.20
N CYS A 111 -12.64 -13.07 -5.20
CA CYS A 111 -13.46 -14.26 -5.37
C CYS A 111 -12.62 -15.51 -5.67
N ILE A 112 -11.63 -15.41 -6.58
CA ILE A 112 -10.72 -16.50 -6.90
C ILE A 112 -9.89 -16.92 -5.68
N GLU A 113 -9.38 -15.95 -4.90
CA GLU A 113 -8.63 -16.23 -3.67
C GLU A 113 -9.49 -16.96 -2.64
N THR A 114 -10.72 -16.50 -2.43
CA THR A 114 -11.67 -17.15 -1.53
C THR A 114 -12.00 -18.56 -2.02
N TRP A 115 -12.19 -18.74 -3.32
CA TRP A 115 -12.41 -20.05 -3.93
C TRP A 115 -11.24 -21.01 -3.68
N LYS A 116 -9.99 -20.55 -3.81
CA LYS A 116 -8.80 -21.36 -3.50
C LYS A 116 -8.74 -21.76 -2.02
N ILE A 117 -9.09 -20.85 -1.10
CA ILE A 117 -9.19 -21.19 0.32
C ILE A 117 -10.28 -22.20 0.60
N LEU A 118 -11.44 -22.05 -0.04
CA LEU A 118 -12.55 -22.99 0.09
C LEU A 118 -12.16 -24.37 -0.45
N LEU A 119 -11.49 -24.42 -1.59
CA LEU A 119 -10.97 -25.65 -2.18
C LEU A 119 -9.98 -26.34 -1.24
N TYR A 120 -9.05 -25.59 -0.65
CA TYR A 120 -8.15 -26.11 0.36
C TYR A 120 -8.89 -26.62 1.62
N THR A 121 -9.91 -25.90 2.09
CA THR A 121 -10.63 -26.27 3.32
C THR A 121 -11.48 -27.53 3.11
N THR A 122 -12.16 -27.64 1.97
CA THR A 122 -13.11 -28.72 1.67
C THR A 122 -12.42 -29.95 1.05
N ARG A 123 -11.46 -29.76 0.14
CA ARG A 123 -10.79 -30.84 -0.60
C ARG A 123 -9.35 -31.11 -0.13
N LYS A 124 -8.83 -30.31 0.80
CA LYS A 124 -7.42 -30.38 1.27
C LYS A 124 -6.40 -30.28 0.13
N ASP A 125 -6.76 -29.52 -0.91
CA ASP A 125 -5.92 -29.32 -2.08
C ASP A 125 -4.69 -28.45 -1.74
N ALA A 126 -3.53 -29.08 -1.64
CA ALA A 126 -2.26 -28.42 -1.34
C ALA A 126 -1.84 -27.43 -2.43
N VAL A 127 -2.23 -27.66 -3.70
CA VAL A 127 -1.86 -26.78 -4.82
C VAL A 127 -2.51 -25.41 -4.66
N ALA A 128 -3.79 -25.38 -4.26
CA ALA A 128 -4.51 -24.13 -4.01
C ALA A 128 -3.85 -23.29 -2.91
N LEU A 129 -3.40 -23.93 -1.82
CA LEU A 129 -2.67 -23.25 -0.74
C LEU A 129 -1.30 -22.73 -1.21
N ARG A 130 -0.59 -23.49 -2.03
CA ARG A 130 0.72 -23.10 -2.58
C ARG A 130 0.60 -21.90 -3.53
N GLN A 131 -0.47 -21.81 -4.29
CA GLN A 131 -0.75 -20.63 -5.12
C GLN A 131 -1.06 -19.39 -4.27
N LEU A 132 -1.82 -19.55 -3.18
CA LEU A 132 -2.07 -18.44 -2.25
C LEU A 132 -0.78 -18.00 -1.56
N ALA A 133 0.11 -18.94 -1.22
CA ALA A 133 1.41 -18.61 -0.66
C ALA A 133 2.29 -17.81 -1.63
N ALA A 134 2.17 -18.04 -2.94
CA ALA A 134 2.85 -17.22 -3.94
C ALA A 134 2.32 -15.78 -3.95
N THR A 135 0.99 -15.61 -3.91
CA THR A 135 0.34 -14.29 -3.86
C THR A 135 0.70 -13.53 -2.58
N TYR A 136 0.70 -14.21 -1.43
CA TYR A 136 0.93 -13.60 -0.12
C TYR A 136 2.37 -13.80 0.40
N ARG A 137 3.34 -14.00 -0.49
CA ARG A 137 4.74 -14.32 -0.17
C ARG A 137 5.43 -13.32 0.76
N GLU A 138 4.95 -12.08 0.82
CA GLU A 138 5.55 -11.04 1.67
C GLU A 138 5.41 -11.32 3.17
N TRP A 139 4.35 -12.02 3.58
CA TRP A 139 4.04 -12.23 5.01
C TRP A 139 3.60 -13.65 5.35
N PHE A 140 3.08 -14.40 4.38
CA PHE A 140 2.63 -15.77 4.59
C PHE A 140 3.78 -16.77 4.32
N ARG A 141 3.95 -17.73 5.21
CA ARG A 141 4.92 -18.83 5.11
C ARG A 141 4.18 -20.16 5.14
N LEU A 142 4.44 -21.03 4.15
CA LEU A 142 3.81 -22.34 4.04
C LEU A 142 4.17 -23.24 5.24
N PRO A 143 3.29 -24.18 5.65
CA PRO A 143 3.65 -25.22 6.60
C PRO A 143 4.89 -25.98 6.12
N ALA A 144 5.83 -26.24 7.04
CA ALA A 144 7.12 -26.88 6.75
C ALA A 144 8.08 -26.08 5.85
N SER A 145 7.76 -24.84 5.44
CA SER A 145 8.70 -24.00 4.69
C SER A 145 9.99 -23.66 5.46
N GLN A 146 10.01 -23.84 6.79
CA GLN A 146 11.22 -23.69 7.59
C GLN A 146 12.31 -24.74 7.31
N THR A 147 11.97 -25.88 6.68
CA THR A 147 12.96 -26.92 6.34
C THR A 147 13.66 -26.63 5.02
N LEU A 148 13.19 -25.64 4.24
CA LEU A 148 13.81 -25.23 2.99
C LEU A 148 15.19 -24.62 3.26
N PRO A 149 16.27 -25.13 2.65
CA PRO A 149 17.61 -24.59 2.85
C PRO A 149 17.69 -23.07 2.64
N ASN A 150 18.45 -22.38 3.49
CA ASN A 150 18.47 -20.92 3.55
C ASN A 150 19.14 -20.26 2.31
N HIS A 151 19.92 -21.01 1.54
CA HIS A 151 20.60 -20.53 0.34
C HIS A 151 19.74 -20.59 -0.94
N ILE A 152 18.58 -21.24 -0.88
CA ILE A 152 17.74 -21.44 -2.08
C ILE A 152 16.86 -20.23 -2.31
N GLY A 153 17.07 -19.53 -3.42
CA GLY A 153 16.25 -18.43 -3.86
C GLY A 153 15.27 -18.80 -4.99
N PRO A 154 14.61 -17.80 -5.57
CA PRO A 154 13.69 -17.95 -6.71
C PRO A 154 14.30 -18.65 -7.94
N VAL A 155 15.62 -18.55 -8.11
CA VAL A 155 16.33 -19.04 -9.29
C VAL A 155 16.76 -20.50 -9.10
N GLU A 156 17.27 -20.85 -7.93
CA GLU A 156 17.80 -22.19 -7.65
C GLU A 156 16.72 -23.21 -7.25
N VAL A 157 15.53 -22.74 -6.86
CA VAL A 157 14.45 -23.58 -6.33
C VAL A 157 14.04 -24.71 -7.28
N GLU A 158 14.00 -24.45 -8.59
CA GLU A 158 13.56 -25.46 -9.57
C GLU A 158 14.57 -26.61 -9.68
N ALA A 159 15.87 -26.28 -9.72
CA ALA A 159 16.95 -27.27 -9.75
C ALA A 159 16.98 -28.10 -8.46
N TRP A 160 16.75 -27.46 -7.31
CA TRP A 160 16.65 -28.17 -6.04
C TRP A 160 15.42 -29.09 -5.97
N LEU A 161 14.27 -28.64 -6.48
CA LEU A 161 13.04 -29.45 -6.52
C LEU A 161 13.16 -30.69 -7.38
N GLN A 162 13.97 -30.66 -8.45
CA GLN A 162 14.27 -31.85 -9.25
C GLN A 162 14.97 -32.94 -8.42
N GLN A 163 15.82 -32.54 -7.46
CA GLN A 163 16.50 -33.46 -6.55
C GLN A 163 15.60 -33.87 -5.36
N ALA A 164 14.71 -32.98 -4.92
CA ALA A 164 13.88 -33.12 -3.73
C ALA A 164 12.37 -33.09 -4.05
N SER A 165 11.94 -33.85 -5.06
CA SER A 165 10.55 -33.88 -5.55
C SER A 165 9.51 -34.17 -4.46
N SER A 166 9.85 -34.94 -3.43
CA SER A 166 8.95 -35.22 -2.31
C SER A 166 8.65 -34.00 -1.41
N LEU A 167 9.47 -32.95 -1.47
CA LEU A 167 9.28 -31.70 -0.71
C LEU A 167 8.57 -30.60 -1.51
N GLU A 168 8.02 -30.89 -2.68
CA GLU A 168 7.32 -29.88 -3.50
C GLU A 168 6.28 -29.09 -2.71
N ASN A 169 5.60 -29.76 -1.77
CA ASN A 169 4.54 -29.16 -0.95
C ASN A 169 4.99 -28.02 -0.02
N ILE A 170 6.30 -27.86 0.24
CA ILE A 170 6.82 -26.77 1.09
C ILE A 170 7.02 -25.46 0.31
N VAL A 171 6.97 -25.53 -1.03
CA VAL A 171 7.31 -24.44 -1.95
C VAL A 171 6.03 -23.83 -2.53
N PRO A 172 5.93 -22.50 -2.71
CA PRO A 172 4.82 -21.89 -3.44
C PRO A 172 4.68 -22.41 -4.88
N SER A 173 3.51 -22.19 -5.48
CA SER A 173 3.26 -22.52 -6.89
C SER A 173 2.91 -21.23 -7.64
N PRO A 174 3.66 -20.81 -8.67
CA PRO A 174 4.86 -21.44 -9.24
C PRO A 174 6.08 -21.36 -8.30
N ALA A 175 7.03 -22.29 -8.44
CA ALA A 175 8.17 -22.45 -7.53
C ALA A 175 9.04 -21.18 -7.41
N GLN A 176 9.18 -20.43 -8.51
CA GLN A 176 9.89 -19.14 -8.55
C GLN A 176 9.31 -18.07 -7.62
N SER A 177 8.11 -18.29 -7.06
CA SER A 177 7.51 -17.35 -6.10
C SER A 177 8.04 -17.50 -4.67
N VAL A 178 9.06 -18.35 -4.45
CA VAL A 178 9.78 -18.46 -3.18
C VAL A 178 10.32 -17.10 -2.73
N PRO A 179 10.23 -16.75 -1.44
CA PRO A 179 10.88 -15.55 -0.91
C PRO A 179 12.40 -15.61 -1.09
N GLU A 180 13.01 -14.46 -1.32
CA GLU A 180 14.47 -14.33 -1.40
C GLU A 180 15.18 -14.96 -0.19
N PRO A 181 16.41 -15.48 -0.37
CA PRO A 181 17.21 -16.00 0.73
C PRO A 181 17.28 -14.99 1.89
N PRO A 182 16.97 -15.41 3.13
CA PRO A 182 17.00 -14.50 4.28
C PRO A 182 18.43 -14.06 4.58
N PHE A 183 18.64 -12.75 4.78
CA PHE A 183 19.96 -12.18 5.13
C PHE A 183 20.48 -12.70 6.48
N SER A 184 19.58 -13.04 7.41
CA SER A 184 19.96 -13.65 8.70
C SER A 184 20.40 -15.10 8.59
N GLY A 185 20.22 -15.74 7.43
CA GLY A 185 20.40 -17.19 7.28
C GLY A 185 19.37 -18.01 8.06
N GLN A 186 18.26 -17.41 8.52
CA GLN A 186 17.15 -18.10 9.17
C GLN A 186 15.82 -17.75 8.48
N ARG A 187 15.04 -18.77 8.08
CA ARG A 187 13.69 -18.57 7.54
C ARG A 187 12.66 -18.37 8.63
N ALA A 188 11.65 -17.53 8.35
CA ALA A 188 10.55 -17.31 9.28
C ALA A 188 9.72 -18.59 9.51
N MET A 189 9.14 -18.69 10.72
CA MET A 189 8.24 -19.79 11.09
C MET A 189 6.98 -19.81 10.22
N PRO A 190 6.34 -20.99 10.05
CA PRO A 190 5.14 -21.12 9.23
C PRO A 190 4.00 -20.29 9.81
N THR A 191 3.31 -19.56 8.94
CA THR A 191 2.19 -18.71 9.35
C THR A 191 0.97 -19.57 9.63
N GLN A 192 0.23 -19.23 10.70
CA GLN A 192 -1.01 -19.92 11.04
C GLN A 192 -2.06 -19.73 9.94
N LEU A 193 -2.67 -20.82 9.45
CA LEU A 193 -3.59 -20.77 8.31
C LEU A 193 -4.85 -19.94 8.55
N TRP A 194 -5.32 -19.87 9.80
CA TRP A 194 -6.50 -19.07 10.13
C TRP A 194 -6.29 -17.58 9.81
N LYS A 195 -5.05 -17.08 9.89
CA LYS A 195 -4.73 -15.68 9.56
C LYS A 195 -4.95 -15.39 8.08
N LEU A 196 -4.58 -16.34 7.21
CA LEU A 196 -4.83 -16.27 5.77
C LEU A 196 -6.33 -16.31 5.48
N GLN A 197 -7.06 -17.23 6.10
CA GLN A 197 -8.52 -17.32 5.96
C GLN A 197 -9.20 -16.03 6.41
N PHE A 198 -8.75 -15.44 7.51
CA PHE A 198 -9.27 -14.19 8.05
C PHE A 198 -9.02 -13.01 7.09
N VAL A 199 -7.79 -12.84 6.61
CA VAL A 199 -7.43 -11.75 5.67
C VAL A 199 -8.22 -11.84 4.37
N VAL A 200 -8.27 -13.02 3.75
CA VAL A 200 -9.03 -13.20 2.50
C VAL A 200 -10.53 -13.04 2.73
N GLY A 201 -11.05 -13.55 3.85
CA GLY A 201 -12.44 -13.35 4.25
C GLY A 201 -12.81 -11.87 4.43
N LEU A 202 -11.98 -11.11 5.14
CA LEU A 202 -12.19 -9.66 5.30
C LEU A 202 -12.07 -8.89 3.99
N ASN A 203 -11.15 -9.27 3.09
CA ASN A 203 -11.06 -8.67 1.77
C ASN A 203 -12.32 -8.91 0.93
N LEU A 204 -12.87 -10.14 0.98
CA LEU A 204 -14.13 -10.45 0.31
C LEU A 204 -15.30 -9.69 0.94
N MET A 205 -15.41 -9.67 2.28
CA MET A 205 -16.48 -8.94 2.98
C MET A 205 -16.46 -7.45 2.66
N ASN A 206 -15.28 -6.84 2.53
CA ASN A 206 -15.16 -5.46 2.06
C ASN A 206 -15.82 -5.27 0.67
N THR A 207 -15.56 -6.17 -0.29
CA THR A 207 -16.23 -6.10 -1.61
C THR A 207 -17.74 -6.34 -1.50
N VAL A 208 -18.18 -7.31 -0.70
CA VAL A 208 -19.60 -7.61 -0.50
C VAL A 208 -20.35 -6.41 0.08
N PHE A 209 -19.80 -5.77 1.11
CA PHE A 209 -20.40 -4.57 1.71
C PHE A 209 -20.48 -3.41 0.71
N GLN A 210 -19.50 -3.26 -0.17
CA GLN A 210 -19.54 -2.25 -1.22
C GLN A 210 -20.56 -2.56 -2.31
N VAL A 211 -20.74 -3.83 -2.69
CA VAL A 211 -21.84 -4.24 -3.58
C VAL A 211 -23.18 -3.91 -2.94
N ILE A 212 -23.39 -4.27 -1.68
CA ILE A 212 -24.64 -3.98 -0.95
C ILE A 212 -24.87 -2.46 -0.88
N LEU A 213 -23.85 -1.68 -0.53
CA LEU A 213 -23.92 -0.22 -0.50
C LEU A 213 -24.32 0.35 -1.86
N SER A 214 -23.69 -0.11 -2.95
CA SER A 214 -24.03 0.33 -4.31
C SER A 214 -25.49 0.01 -4.69
N LEU A 215 -25.99 -1.16 -4.29
CA LEU A 215 -27.39 -1.53 -4.52
C LEU A 215 -28.33 -0.59 -3.77
N PHE A 216 -28.05 -0.27 -2.50
CA PHE A 216 -28.84 0.72 -1.75
C PHE A 216 -28.79 2.12 -2.39
N MET A 217 -27.65 2.51 -2.95
CA MET A 217 -27.50 3.81 -3.61
C MET A 217 -28.26 3.88 -4.93
N TRP A 218 -28.21 2.83 -5.74
CA TRP A 218 -28.78 2.81 -7.10
C TRP A 218 -30.25 2.41 -7.15
N CYS A 219 -30.70 1.52 -6.26
CA CYS A 219 -32.08 1.03 -6.28
C CYS A 219 -33.05 1.93 -5.51
N TYR A 220 -32.58 2.71 -4.54
CA TYR A 220 -33.44 3.60 -3.75
C TYR A 220 -33.29 5.06 -4.17
N SER A 221 -34.43 5.71 -4.37
CA SER A 221 -34.50 7.17 -4.41
C SER A 221 -34.22 7.75 -3.03
N ARG A 222 -33.64 8.96 -2.97
CA ARG A 222 -33.26 9.65 -1.73
C ARG A 222 -34.35 9.71 -0.65
N HIS A 223 -35.62 9.69 -1.06
CA HIS A 223 -36.79 9.76 -0.18
C HIS A 223 -37.13 8.44 0.50
N ASN A 224 -36.75 7.31 -0.10
CA ASN A 224 -37.12 5.97 0.36
C ASN A 224 -35.92 5.18 0.89
N ARG A 225 -34.72 5.78 0.89
CA ARG A 225 -33.51 5.11 1.37
C ARG A 225 -33.48 5.11 2.90
N PRO A 226 -33.27 3.95 3.56
CA PRO A 226 -33.10 3.92 5.00
C PRO A 226 -31.84 4.69 5.42
N GLY A 227 -31.99 5.69 6.28
CA GLY A 227 -30.87 6.58 6.67
C GLY A 227 -29.71 5.89 7.38
N TRP A 228 -29.91 4.69 7.93
CA TRP A 228 -28.87 3.91 8.60
C TRP A 228 -27.99 3.10 7.64
N SER A 229 -28.49 2.74 6.45
CA SER A 229 -27.84 1.72 5.61
C SER A 229 -26.50 2.18 5.08
N VAL A 230 -26.44 3.41 4.57
CA VAL A 230 -25.22 3.99 4.01
C VAL A 230 -24.10 4.01 5.03
N GLY A 231 -24.37 4.56 6.22
CA GLY A 231 -23.39 4.64 7.30
C GLY A 231 -22.94 3.26 7.78
N LEU A 232 -23.88 2.33 7.99
CA LEU A 232 -23.57 0.99 8.49
C LEU A 232 -22.64 0.23 7.52
N PHE A 233 -23.02 0.11 6.24
CA PHE A 233 -22.24 -0.67 5.28
C PHE A 233 -20.90 -0.01 4.96
N LEU A 234 -20.84 1.32 4.96
CA LEU A 234 -19.57 2.05 4.83
C LEU A 234 -18.64 1.76 6.01
N CYS A 235 -19.14 1.83 7.25
CA CYS A 235 -18.35 1.51 8.44
C CYS A 235 -17.87 0.05 8.42
N LEU A 236 -18.73 -0.91 8.06
CA LEU A 236 -18.37 -2.32 7.96
C LEU A 236 -17.29 -2.55 6.88
N ALA A 237 -17.40 -1.90 5.72
CA ALA A 237 -16.39 -1.97 4.67
C ALA A 237 -15.02 -1.47 5.15
N PHE A 238 -14.98 -0.32 5.84
CA PHE A 238 -13.74 0.21 6.41
C PHE A 238 -13.16 -0.68 7.50
N VAL A 239 -13.97 -1.17 8.44
CA VAL A 239 -13.52 -2.09 9.49
C VAL A 239 -12.90 -3.34 8.88
N SER A 240 -13.54 -3.91 7.86
CA SER A 240 -13.04 -5.09 7.15
C SER A 240 -11.69 -4.82 6.47
N SER A 241 -11.58 -3.69 5.77
CA SER A 241 -10.34 -3.27 5.09
C SER A 241 -9.18 -3.02 6.07
N ILE A 242 -9.45 -2.29 7.15
CA ILE A 242 -8.45 -1.97 8.18
C ILE A 242 -8.02 -3.25 8.90
N GLY A 243 -8.95 -4.12 9.28
CA GLY A 243 -8.65 -5.38 9.95
C GLY A 243 -7.72 -6.28 9.13
N ALA A 244 -7.97 -6.42 7.83
CA ALA A 244 -7.11 -7.18 6.93
C ALA A 244 -5.70 -6.56 6.84
N THR A 245 -5.63 -5.24 6.67
CA THR A 245 -4.37 -4.50 6.54
C THR A 245 -3.52 -4.58 7.80
N VAL A 246 -4.13 -4.44 8.98
CA VAL A 246 -3.42 -4.53 10.27
C VAL A 246 -2.82 -5.93 10.46
N LEU A 247 -3.57 -7.00 10.18
CA LEU A 247 -3.06 -8.36 10.32
C LEU A 247 -1.84 -8.59 9.40
N ILE A 248 -1.96 -8.19 8.13
CA ILE A 248 -0.85 -8.30 7.17
C ILE A 248 0.38 -7.55 7.68
N ALA A 249 0.19 -6.33 8.20
CA ALA A 249 1.30 -5.52 8.71
C ALA A 249 1.99 -6.14 9.93
N LEU A 250 1.23 -6.76 10.85
CA LEU A 250 1.77 -7.43 12.03
C LEU A 250 2.58 -8.68 11.64
N GLU A 251 2.05 -9.52 10.75
CA GLU A 251 2.77 -10.70 10.27
C GLU A 251 4.02 -10.33 9.48
N ARG A 252 3.94 -9.31 8.61
CA ARG A 252 5.08 -8.82 7.86
C ARG A 252 6.21 -8.36 8.78
N LYS A 253 5.88 -7.63 9.86
CA LYS A 253 6.88 -7.23 10.87
C LYS A 253 7.49 -8.43 11.60
N CYS A 254 6.70 -9.46 11.89
CA CYS A 254 7.18 -10.70 12.51
C CYS A 254 8.18 -11.42 11.59
N VAL A 255 7.84 -11.58 10.32
CA VAL A 255 8.69 -12.19 9.29
C VAL A 255 9.98 -11.39 9.10
N GLN A 256 9.86 -10.07 8.95
CA GLN A 256 11.01 -9.18 8.81
C GLN A 256 11.96 -9.30 10.00
N LYS A 257 11.44 -9.34 11.24
CA LYS A 257 12.29 -9.49 12.43
C LYS A 257 13.18 -10.74 12.37
N VAL A 258 12.69 -11.85 11.83
CA VAL A 258 13.48 -13.09 11.72
C VAL A 258 14.43 -13.08 10.51
N GLU A 259 13.94 -12.69 9.35
CA GLU A 259 14.67 -12.84 8.08
C GLU A 259 15.67 -11.71 7.81
N SER A 260 15.45 -10.52 8.40
CA SER A 260 16.28 -9.32 8.19
C SER A 260 17.33 -9.06 9.27
N GLN A 261 17.41 -9.91 10.32
CA GLN A 261 18.27 -9.66 11.48
C GLN A 261 19.79 -9.63 11.18
N GLY A 262 20.22 -9.97 9.95
CA GLY A 262 21.60 -9.81 9.47
C GLY A 262 21.88 -8.50 8.71
N ARG A 263 20.85 -7.76 8.26
CA ARG A 263 21.03 -6.58 7.39
C ARG A 263 21.60 -5.36 8.12
N SER A 264 21.31 -5.22 9.42
CA SER A 264 21.90 -4.15 10.24
C SER A 264 23.41 -4.33 10.45
N GLY A 265 23.90 -5.57 10.58
CA GLY A 265 25.34 -5.83 10.75
C GLY A 265 26.16 -5.64 9.46
N VAL A 266 25.58 -5.98 8.31
CA VAL A 266 26.23 -5.79 7.00
C VAL A 266 26.26 -4.32 6.59
N LEU A 267 25.23 -3.53 6.91
CA LEU A 267 25.24 -2.09 6.68
C LEU A 267 26.23 -1.35 7.59
N THR A 268 26.40 -1.77 8.86
CA THR A 268 27.44 -1.22 9.74
C THR A 268 28.83 -1.59 9.27
N LEU A 269 29.07 -2.85 8.88
CA LEU A 269 30.38 -3.26 8.34
C LEU A 269 30.71 -2.54 7.03
N LYS A 270 29.72 -2.33 6.15
CA LYS A 270 29.97 -1.58 4.91
C LYS A 270 30.21 -0.09 5.15
N SER A 271 29.60 0.51 6.18
CA SER A 271 29.92 1.87 6.61
C SER A 271 31.32 1.97 7.23
N ASP A 272 31.75 0.97 8.00
CA ASP A 272 33.08 0.92 8.59
C ASP A 272 34.18 0.66 7.54
N ASP A 273 33.92 -0.21 6.55
CA ASP A 273 34.83 -0.46 5.43
C ASP A 273 34.95 0.78 4.51
N ASP A 274 33.83 1.46 4.21
CA ASP A 274 33.85 2.69 3.39
C ASP A 274 34.52 3.87 4.14
N GLU A 275 34.48 3.94 5.48
CA GLU A 275 35.27 4.93 6.26
C GLU A 275 36.76 4.56 6.34
N THR A 276 37.12 3.28 6.32
CA THR A 276 38.51 2.82 6.40
C THR A 276 39.25 3.02 5.07
N GLU A 277 38.58 2.89 3.92
CA GLU A 277 39.17 3.15 2.59
C GLU A 277 39.33 4.65 2.26
N LEU A 278 38.62 5.56 2.95
CA LEU A 278 38.76 7.02 2.79
C LEU A 278 39.84 7.64 3.69
N GLY A 279 40.52 6.81 4.50
CA GLY A 279 41.56 7.21 5.45
C GLY A 279 43.01 6.87 5.08
N GLN A 280 43.27 6.39 3.85
CA GLN A 280 44.64 6.14 3.34
C GLN A 280 44.99 7.03 2.14
#